data_AF-A0A964IEF2-F1
#
_entry.id   AF-A0A964IEF2-F1
#
_cell.length_a   1.000
_cell.length_b   1.000
_cell.length_c   1.000
_cell.angle_alpha   90.00
_cell.angle_beta   90.00
_cell.angle_gamma   90.00
#
_symmetry.space_group_name_H-M   'P 1'
#
loop_
_entity.id
_entity.type
_entity.pdbx_description
1 polymer ?
#
loop_
_entity_poly.entity_id
_entity_poly.type
_entity_poly.pdbx_seq_one_letter_code
_entity_poly.pdbx_strand_id
1 'polypeptide(L)' 'MKTCVFFYGTLMAGFDRRRRAGIDDRLTYLGRGWVKGNLYDLGLYPAAVPAEGGRIWGELYETDAPEPVLAALDALEG' A
#
# COMPACT_ATOMS: atom_id res chain seq x y z
N MET A 1 -11.41 3.46 15.89
CA MET A 1 -10.19 2.62 16.01
C MET A 1 -9.29 3.01 14.86
N LYS A 2 -7.98 3.14 15.06
CA LYS A 2 -7.07 3.54 13.98
C LYS A 2 -6.54 2.30 13.27
N THR A 3 -6.54 2.32 11.95
CA THR A 3 -6.10 1.18 11.11
C THR A 3 -4.85 1.59 10.34
N CYS A 4 -3.86 0.69 10.32
CA CYS A 4 -2.65 0.89 9.54
C CYS A 4 -2.76 0.18 8.19
N VAL A 5 -2.32 0.87 7.13
CA VAL A 5 -2.22 0.34 5.77
C VAL A 5 -0.76 0.43 5.33
N PHE A 6 -0.23 -0.66 4.79
CA PHE A 6 1.13 -0.72 4.27
C PHE A 6 1.08 -0.80 2.75
N PHE A 7 1.66 0.20 2.07
CA PHE A 7 1.76 0.23 0.62
C PHE A 7 3.16 -0.17 0.16
N TYR A 8 3.21 -0.95 -0.90
CA TYR A 8 4.42 -1.28 -1.66
C TYR A 8 4.16 -1.02 -3.15
N GLY A 9 5.21 -1.09 -3.96
CA GLY A 9 5.08 -0.96 -5.42
C GLY A 9 4.44 0.37 -5.87
N THR A 10 3.47 0.29 -6.78
CA THR A 10 2.89 1.45 -7.47
C THR A 10 1.86 2.24 -6.65
N LEU A 11 1.59 1.84 -5.40
CA LEU A 11 0.74 2.57 -4.46
C LEU A 11 1.53 3.48 -3.50
N MET A 12 2.87 3.40 -3.51
CA MET A 12 3.73 4.29 -2.71
C MET A 12 3.65 5.75 -3.19
N ALA A 13 4.06 6.69 -2.35
CA ALA A 13 4.18 8.09 -2.72
C ALA A 13 5.11 8.28 -3.92
N GLY A 14 4.72 9.17 -4.84
CA GLY A 14 5.41 9.39 -6.12
C GLY A 14 4.79 8.64 -7.31
N PHE A 15 3.80 7.78 -7.08
CA PHE A 15 3.00 7.16 -8.13
C PHE A 15 1.57 7.73 -8.17
N ASP A 16 1.04 7.97 -9.37
CA ASP A 16 -0.26 8.65 -9.56
C ASP A 16 -1.48 7.82 -9.13
N ARG A 17 -1.33 6.51 -8.91
CA ARG A 17 -2.47 5.60 -8.69
C ARG A 17 -3.21 5.88 -7.39
N ARG A 18 -2.49 6.03 -6.27
CA ARG A 18 -3.10 6.36 -4.96
C ARG A 18 -3.86 7.69 -5.03
N ARG A 19 -3.27 8.68 -5.71
CA ARG A 19 -3.91 9.98 -5.97
C ARG A 19 -5.17 9.84 -6.83
N ARG A 20 -5.17 8.94 -7.82
CA ARG A 20 -6.34 8.64 -8.66
C ARG A 20 -7.47 7.96 -7.88
N ALA A 21 -7.15 7.19 -6.82
CA ALA A 21 -8.16 6.65 -5.89
C ALA A 21 -8.81 7.72 -5.02
N GLY A 22 -8.22 8.92 -4.91
CA GLY A 22 -8.78 10.01 -4.11
C GLY A 22 -8.83 9.69 -2.60
N ILE A 23 -7.87 8.91 -2.09
CA ILE A 23 -7.80 8.51 -0.68
C ILE A 23 -6.70 9.23 0.11
N ASP A 24 -5.90 10.08 -0.55
CA ASP A 24 -4.76 10.78 0.07
C ASP A 24 -5.16 11.62 1.28
N ASP A 25 -6.35 12.22 1.26
CA ASP A 25 -6.91 13.04 2.33
C ASP A 25 -7.33 12.22 3.57
N ARG A 26 -7.44 10.89 3.42
CA ARG A 26 -7.83 9.93 4.46
C ARG A 26 -6.64 9.15 5.02
N LEU A 27 -5.43 9.46 4.56
CA LEU A 27 -4.21 8.76 4.91
C LEU A 27 -3.22 9.71 5.59
N THR A 28 -2.77 9.32 6.78
CA THR A 28 -1.67 10.00 7.48
C THR A 28 -0.40 9.18 7.32
N TYR A 29 0.63 9.74 6.68
CA TYR A 29 1.92 9.06 6.54
C TYR A 29 2.61 8.88 7.89
N LEU A 30 2.99 7.65 8.22
CA LEU A 30 3.71 7.32 9.46
C LEU A 30 5.21 7.08 9.25
N GLY A 31 5.63 6.67 8.05
CA GLY A 31 7.05 6.44 7.75
C GLY A 31 7.31 5.35 6.72
N ARG A 32 8.60 5.05 6.51
CA ARG A 32 9.05 3.90 5.72
C ARG A 32 9.26 2.68 6.62
N GLY A 33 9.01 1.50 6.06
CA GLY A 33 9.19 0.24 6.77
C GLY A 33 9.34 -0.93 5.83
N TRP A 34 9.31 -2.13 6.40
CA TRP A 34 9.30 -3.37 5.66
C TRP A 34 8.44 -4.43 6.34
N VAL A 35 7.96 -5.37 5.54
CA VAL A 35 7.28 -6.59 6.01
C VAL A 35 8.02 -7.82 5.52
N LYS A 36 7.82 -8.95 6.19
CA LYS A 36 8.36 -10.25 5.77
C LYS A 36 7.70 -10.70 4.46
N GLY A 37 8.49 -10.93 3.43
CA GLY A 37 7.98 -11.35 2.12
C GLY A 37 8.98 -11.22 0.99
N ASN A 38 8.67 -11.87 -0.12
CA ASN A 38 9.37 -11.72 -1.38
C ASN A 38 8.56 -10.85 -2.32
N LEU A 39 9.23 -9.95 -3.04
CA LEU A 39 8.63 -9.14 -4.08
C LEU A 39 9.13 -9.62 -5.44
N TYR A 40 8.21 -9.97 -6.33
CA TYR A 40 8.51 -10.44 -7.68
C TYR A 40 8.18 -9.33 -8.68
N ASP A 41 9.10 -9.09 -9.61
CA ASP A 41 8.90 -8.18 -10.73
C ASP A 41 8.07 -8.87 -11.82
N LEU A 42 6.83 -8.40 -12.01
CA LEU A 42 5.94 -8.82 -13.10
C LEU A 42 5.73 -7.68 -14.11
N GLY A 43 6.65 -6.72 -14.16
CA GLY A 43 6.53 -5.49 -14.91
C GLY A 43 5.79 -4.40 -14.13
N LEU A 44 4.65 -3.94 -14.66
CA LEU A 44 3.94 -2.79 -14.10
C LEU A 44 3.34 -3.03 -12.71
N TYR A 45 3.14 -4.28 -12.32
CA TYR A 45 2.44 -4.69 -11.10
C TYR A 45 3.26 -5.73 -10.34
N PRO A 46 4.16 -5.31 -9.43
CA PRO A 46 4.95 -6.27 -8.68
C PRO A 46 4.06 -7.07 -7.73
N ALA A 47 4.36 -8.36 -7.57
CA ALA A 47 3.61 -9.27 -6.70
C ALA A 47 4.35 -9.52 -5.39
N ALA A 48 3.67 -9.28 -4.27
CA ALA A 48 4.16 -9.58 -2.93
C ALA A 48 3.67 -10.96 -2.46
N VAL A 49 4.59 -11.81 -1.98
CA VAL A 49 4.26 -13.11 -1.37
C VAL A 49 4.88 -13.18 0.03
N PRO A 50 4.09 -13.48 1.08
CA PRO A 50 4.63 -13.67 2.43
C PRO A 50 5.71 -14.76 2.47
N ALA A 51 6.83 -14.47 3.14
CA ALA A 51 7.98 -15.36 3.23
C ALA A 51 8.83 -14.98 4.45
N GLU A 52 9.38 -15.97 5.16
CA GLU A 52 10.12 -15.73 6.41
C GLU A 52 11.49 -15.07 6.22
N GLY A 53 12.16 -15.30 5.08
CA GLY A 53 13.53 -14.83 4.83
C GLY A 53 13.65 -13.53 4.02
N GLY A 54 12.55 -13.04 3.44
CA GLY A 54 12.54 -11.88 2.55
C GLY A 54 12.08 -10.59 3.23
N ARG A 55 12.38 -9.44 2.61
CA ARG A 55 11.88 -8.13 3.03
C ARG A 55 11.23 -7.41 1.85
N ILE A 56 9.99 -6.97 2.03
CA ILE A 56 9.30 -6.07 1.12
C ILE A 56 9.30 -4.68 1.75
N TRP A 57 9.99 -3.75 1.09
CA TRP A 57 10.06 -2.36 1.52
C TRP A 57 8.86 -1.58 1.04
N GLY A 58 8.42 -0.62 1.84
CA GLY A 58 7.24 0.18 1.55
C GLY A 58 7.03 1.31 2.54
N GLU A 59 5.79 1.79 2.55
CA GLU A 59 5.35 2.95 3.30
C GLU A 59 4.17 2.59 4.20
N LEU A 60 4.18 3.09 5.43
CA LEU A 60 3.13 2.89 6.41
C LEU A 60 2.28 4.14 6.52
N TYR A 61 0.97 3.96 6.45
CA TYR A 61 -0.02 5.01 6.64
C TYR A 61 -1.04 4.59 7.70
N GLU A 62 -1.64 5.60 8.34
CA GLU A 62 -2.75 5.47 9.26
C GLU A 62 -4.03 6.03 8.62
N THR A 63 -5.17 5.39 8.88
CA THR A 63 -6.49 5.89 8.52
C THR A 63 -7.49 5.65 9.64
N ASP A 64 -8.45 6.57 9.78
CA ASP A 64 -9.63 6.45 10.62
C ASP A 64 -10.87 5.99 9.83
N ALA A 65 -10.76 5.87 8.51
CA ALA A 65 -11.81 5.44 7.59
C ALA A 65 -11.36 4.22 6.76
N PRO A 66 -11.13 3.05 7.38
CA PRO A 66 -10.57 1.90 6.70
C PRO A 66 -11.49 1.34 5.60
N GLU A 67 -12.80 1.25 5.82
CA GLU A 67 -13.72 0.66 4.84
C GLU A 67 -13.76 1.46 3.53
N PRO A 68 -13.91 2.80 3.54
CA PRO A 68 -13.85 3.58 2.29
C PRO A 68 -12.48 3.55 1.61
N VAL A 69 -11.38 3.48 2.39
CA VAL A 69 -10.02 3.39 1.84
C VAL A 69 -9.83 2.06 1.11
N LEU A 70 -10.21 0.95 1.73
CA LEU A 70 -10.12 -0.37 1.12
C LEU A 70 -11.00 -0.47 -0.13
N ALA A 71 -12.24 0.01 -0.08
CA ALA A 71 -13.13 -0.01 -1.24
C ALA A 71 -12.59 0.77 -2.45
N ALA A 72 -11.92 1.91 -2.22
CA ALA A 72 -11.30 2.69 -3.29
C ALA A 72 -10.05 2.00 -3.88
N LEU A 73 -9.29 1.30 -3.04
CA LEU A 73 -8.14 0.48 -3.49
C LEU A 73 -8.60 -0.72 -4.31
N ASP A 74 -9.62 -1.44 -3.84
CA ASP A 74 -10.20 -2.58 -4.57
C ASP A 74 -10.70 -2.16 -5.97
N ALA A 75 -11.31 -0.98 -6.08
CA ALA A 75 -11.75 -0.44 -7.36
C ALA A 75 -10.61 -0.06 -8.33
N LEU A 76 -9.40 0.18 -7.84
CA LEU A 76 -8.21 0.45 -8.66
C LEU A 76 -7.50 -0.81 -9.17
N GLU A 77 -7.63 -1.92 -8.44
CA GLU A 77 -6.98 -3.20 -8.74
C GLU A 77 -7.88 -4.16 -9.56
N GLY A 78 -9.09 -3.72 -9.92
CA GLY A 78 -10.03 -4.40 -10.81
C GLY A 78 -9.75 -4.27 -12.31
#